data_AF-D0I3G8-F1
#
_entry.id   AF-D0I3G8-F1
#
_cell.length_a   1.000
_cell.length_b   1.000
_cell.length_c   1.000
_cell.angle_alpha   90.00
_cell.angle_beta   90.00
_cell.angle_gamma   90.00
#
_symmetry.space_group_name_H-M   'P 1'
#
loop_
_entity.id
_entity.type
_entity.pdbx_description
1 polymer ?
#
loop_
_entity_poly.entity_id
_entity_poly.type
_entity_poly.pdbx_seq_one_letter_code
_entity_poly.pdbx_strand_id
1 'polypeptide(L)'
;MEIDKIIDQLNTPIGFLSALVGIVSACVTVFKFFKKKLIKLREPIDVKSYLHSLDIRKKYKIAIVDDELNDFPIEYMKKLGYTVSTYESISLADVDRLLSFDIIFLDVKGVVKEDFETGGAKLLNLIKRTKSNIVVIAVSSGKYQLSLNGFFENSDDVLNKPIEESEIERIINDLVKNNIDIDVMANKLYEMVVCSESKQQKLINKSLIKYFSGDMNFDSLREIIHKNTNHIYSESISSLAKMILGRINYDS
;
A
#
# COMPACT_ATOMS: atom_id res chain seq x y z
N MET A 1 57.55 29.63 32.74
CA MET A 1 56.86 30.25 33.89
C MET A 1 55.53 30.80 33.41
N GLU A 2 54.57 29.91 33.15
CA GLU A 2 53.14 30.26 32.95
C GLU A 2 52.24 29.01 32.78
N ILE A 3 52.83 27.81 32.66
CA ILE A 3 52.09 26.53 32.81
C ILE A 3 51.60 26.36 34.26
N ASP A 4 52.40 26.79 35.25
CA ASP A 4 52.06 26.69 36.67
C ASP A 4 50.86 27.57 37.07
N LYS A 5 50.63 28.69 36.37
CA LYS A 5 49.45 29.56 36.60
C LYS A 5 48.16 28.97 36.04
N ILE A 6 48.24 28.14 35.00
CA ILE A 6 47.07 27.46 34.42
C ILE A 6 46.67 26.27 35.31
N ILE A 7 47.65 25.59 35.92
CA ILE A 7 47.42 24.45 36.82
C ILE A 7 46.81 24.91 38.16
N ASP A 8 47.22 26.07 38.69
CA ASP A 8 46.66 26.61 39.94
C ASP A 8 45.21 27.12 39.79
N GLN A 9 44.79 27.49 38.57
CA GLN A 9 43.39 27.81 38.26
C GLN A 9 42.48 26.56 38.11
N LEU A 10 43.08 25.36 38.06
CA LEU A 10 42.37 24.09 38.04
C LEU A 10 42.41 23.34 39.39
N ASN A 11 42.68 24.05 40.50
CA ASN A 11 42.36 23.58 41.86
C ASN A 11 40.84 23.59 42.12
N THR A 12 40.03 23.19 41.13
CA THR A 12 38.66 22.76 41.40
C THR A 12 38.75 21.52 42.27
N PRO A 13 38.22 21.55 43.51
CA PRO A 13 38.23 20.37 44.36
C PRO A 13 37.67 19.19 43.57
N ILE A 14 38.31 18.02 43.64
CA ILE A 14 37.87 16.81 42.93
C ILE A 14 36.36 16.54 43.18
N GLY A 15 35.88 16.93 44.37
CA GLY A 15 34.46 16.96 44.73
C GLY A 15 33.58 17.81 43.81
N PHE A 16 34.02 19.01 43.40
CA PHE A 16 33.29 19.88 42.47
C PHE A 16 33.19 19.26 41.07
N LEU A 17 34.30 18.70 40.55
CA LEU A 17 34.30 18.03 39.25
C LEU A 17 33.38 16.80 39.27
N SER A 18 33.42 16.02 40.36
CA SER A 18 32.54 14.86 40.55
C SER A 18 31.06 15.24 40.66
N ALA A 19 30.75 16.37 41.32
CA ALA A 19 29.39 16.89 41.41
C ALA A 19 28.87 17.35 40.04
N LEU A 20 29.72 17.99 39.23
CA LEU A 20 29.38 18.44 37.89
C LEU A 20 29.10 17.27 36.95
N VAL A 21 29.92 16.22 37.00
CA VAL A 21 29.69 14.96 36.26
C VAL A 21 28.40 14.26 36.73
N GLY A 22 28.13 14.27 38.04
CA GLY A 22 26.88 13.75 38.62
C GLY A 22 25.64 14.49 38.10
N ILE A 23 25.68 15.82 38.06
CA ILE A 23 24.59 16.64 37.53
C ILE A 23 24.38 16.41 36.03
N VAL A 24 25.46 16.40 35.24
CA VAL A 24 25.37 16.17 33.78
C VAL A 24 24.81 14.77 33.49
N SER A 25 25.26 13.73 34.21
CA SER A 25 24.76 12.37 34.01
C SER A 25 23.29 12.23 34.42
N ALA A 26 22.86 12.89 35.51
CA ALA A 26 21.46 12.97 35.90
C ALA A 26 20.61 13.69 34.83
N CYS A 27 21.07 14.85 34.33
CA CYS A 27 20.39 15.60 33.27
C CYS A 27 20.28 14.78 31.97
N VAL A 28 21.32 14.06 31.55
CA VAL A 28 21.28 13.17 30.37
C VAL A 28 20.30 12.03 30.58
N THR A 29 20.23 11.46 31.79
CA THR A 29 19.31 10.36 32.12
C THR A 29 17.86 10.84 32.10
N VAL A 30 17.60 12.00 32.71
CA VAL A 30 16.29 12.67 32.69
C VAL A 30 15.89 13.01 31.26
N PHE A 31 16.80 13.59 30.45
CA PHE A 31 16.53 13.90 29.06
C PHE A 31 16.23 12.64 28.22
N LYS A 32 16.99 11.56 28.39
CA LYS A 32 16.70 10.26 27.75
C LYS A 32 15.34 9.71 28.17
N PHE A 33 14.97 9.85 29.44
CA PHE A 33 13.67 9.45 29.96
C PHE A 33 12.52 10.26 29.35
N PHE A 34 12.65 11.59 29.30
CA PHE A 34 11.67 12.48 28.67
C PHE A 34 11.56 12.23 27.16
N LYS A 35 12.69 12.04 26.46
CA LYS A 35 12.70 11.70 25.03
C LYS A 35 11.98 10.37 24.78
N LYS A 36 12.24 9.34 25.59
CA LYS A 36 11.57 8.03 25.49
C LYS A 36 10.08 8.12 25.80
N LYS A 37 9.68 8.98 26.74
CA LYS A 37 8.27 9.26 27.09
C LYS A 37 7.56 10.04 25.98
N LEU A 38 8.21 11.03 25.38
CA LEU A 38 7.71 11.80 24.23
C LEU A 38 7.55 10.93 22.98
N ILE A 39 8.51 10.04 22.70
CA ILE A 39 8.40 9.06 21.61
C ILE A 39 7.21 8.12 21.85
N LYS A 40 7.05 7.60 23.08
CA LYS A 40 5.87 6.80 23.45
C LYS A 40 4.53 7.53 23.30
N LEU A 41 4.50 8.84 23.50
CA LEU A 41 3.30 9.67 23.32
C LEU A 41 2.98 9.96 21.84
N ARG A 42 3.96 9.78 20.95
CA ARG A 42 3.81 9.94 19.49
C ARG A 42 3.58 8.64 18.74
N GLU A 43 3.72 7.48 19.40
CA GLU A 43 3.39 6.21 18.77
C GLU A 43 1.87 6.15 18.51
N PRO A 44 1.43 5.90 17.26
CA PRO A 44 0.02 5.66 16.98
C PRO A 44 -0.49 4.53 17.86
N ILE A 45 -1.63 4.76 18.51
CA ILE A 45 -2.21 3.83 19.49
C ILE A 45 -2.64 2.53 18.81
N ASP A 46 -3.00 2.60 17.53
CA ASP A 46 -3.48 1.50 16.72
C ASP A 46 -3.06 1.64 15.25
N VAL A 47 -3.15 0.54 14.52
CA VAL A 47 -2.74 0.44 13.12
C VAL A 47 -3.53 1.36 12.19
N LYS A 48 -4.82 1.58 12.47
CA LYS A 48 -5.68 2.43 11.65
C LYS A 48 -5.25 3.89 11.78
N SER A 49 -5.02 4.37 12.99
CA SER A 49 -4.49 5.72 13.24
C SER A 49 -3.14 5.96 12.55
N TYR A 50 -2.26 4.95 12.53
CA TYR A 50 -0.99 5.03 11.78
C TYR A 50 -1.24 5.19 10.28
N LEU A 51 -2.03 4.30 9.68
CA LEU A 51 -2.30 4.32 8.24
C LEU A 51 -2.99 5.60 7.79
N HIS A 52 -3.95 6.11 8.56
CA HIS A 52 -4.60 7.40 8.30
C HIS A 52 -3.65 8.60 8.38
N SER A 53 -2.55 8.48 9.13
CA SER A 53 -1.55 9.56 9.23
C SER A 53 -0.59 9.60 8.04
N LEU A 54 -0.62 8.59 7.17
CA LEU A 54 0.14 8.57 5.94
C LEU A 54 -0.57 9.48 4.92
N ASP A 55 0.16 10.42 4.31
CA ASP A 55 -0.37 11.32 3.29
C ASP A 55 -0.46 10.62 1.93
N ILE A 56 -1.39 9.68 1.83
CA ILE A 56 -1.52 8.79 0.68
C ILE A 56 -2.42 9.42 -0.39
N ARG A 57 -1.97 9.35 -1.65
CA ARG A 57 -2.68 9.88 -2.80
C ARG A 57 -4.10 9.30 -2.94
N LYS A 58 -5.08 10.20 -3.11
CA LYS A 58 -6.52 9.87 -3.29
C LYS A 58 -7.03 9.94 -4.73
N LYS A 59 -6.20 10.40 -5.68
CA LYS A 59 -6.56 10.48 -7.10
C LYS A 59 -6.03 9.28 -7.85
N TYR A 60 -6.88 8.53 -8.53
CA TYR A 60 -6.49 7.32 -9.26
C TYR A 60 -6.18 7.60 -10.74
N LYS A 61 -5.19 6.87 -11.25
CA LYS A 61 -4.76 6.85 -12.65
C LYS A 61 -5.35 5.62 -13.31
N ILE A 62 -6.03 5.84 -14.42
CA ILE A 62 -6.72 4.81 -15.18
C ILE A 62 -6.10 4.71 -16.57
N ALA A 63 -5.75 3.50 -16.99
CA ALA A 63 -5.44 3.20 -18.38
C ALA A 63 -6.62 2.48 -19.03
N ILE A 64 -6.92 2.83 -20.28
CA ILE A 64 -7.82 2.08 -21.15
C ILE A 64 -6.97 1.57 -22.31
N VAL A 65 -6.87 0.26 -22.45
CA VAL A 65 -6.17 -0.41 -23.54
C VAL A 65 -7.22 -1.17 -24.34
N ASP A 66 -7.70 -0.57 -25.42
CA ASP A 66 -8.80 -1.07 -26.25
C ASP A 66 -8.70 -0.41 -27.64
N ASP A 67 -8.90 -1.17 -28.71
CA ASP A 67 -8.89 -0.66 -30.08
C ASP A 67 -10.22 0.06 -30.46
N GLU A 68 -11.26 -0.11 -29.66
CA GLU A 68 -12.59 0.50 -29.80
C GLU A 68 -12.87 1.51 -28.66
N LEU A 69 -12.02 2.54 -28.52
CA LEU A 69 -12.11 3.54 -27.45
C LEU A 69 -13.46 4.28 -27.34
N ASN A 70 -14.27 4.31 -28.40
CA ASN A 70 -15.58 4.96 -28.40
C ASN A 70 -16.62 4.23 -27.53
N ASP A 71 -16.36 2.98 -27.16
CA ASP A 71 -17.21 2.19 -26.26
C ASP A 71 -17.02 2.56 -24.78
N PHE A 72 -16.10 3.49 -24.48
CA PHE A 72 -15.80 3.97 -23.14
C PHE A 72 -16.28 5.40 -22.92
N PRO A 73 -16.91 5.70 -21.77
CA PRO A 73 -17.34 7.05 -21.41
C PRO A 73 -16.16 7.89 -20.87
N ILE A 74 -15.10 8.06 -21.67
CA ILE A 74 -13.81 8.65 -21.26
C ILE A 74 -13.98 10.08 -20.70
N GLU A 75 -14.78 10.91 -21.35
CA GLU A 75 -14.99 12.30 -20.94
C GLU A 75 -15.75 12.39 -19.61
N TYR A 76 -16.68 11.46 -19.37
CA TYR A 76 -17.36 11.35 -18.09
C TYR A 76 -16.39 10.97 -16.97
N MET A 77 -15.51 9.98 -17.20
CA MET A 77 -14.49 9.58 -16.22
C MET A 77 -13.54 10.75 -15.88
N LYS A 78 -13.13 11.55 -16.87
CA LYS A 78 -12.32 12.76 -16.62
C LYS A 78 -13.08 13.79 -15.79
N LYS A 79 -14.38 13.99 -16.03
CA LYS A 79 -15.23 14.90 -15.23
C LYS A 79 -15.37 14.45 -13.77
N LEU A 80 -15.32 13.14 -13.50
CA LEU A 80 -15.25 12.60 -12.14
C LEU A 80 -13.90 12.84 -11.44
N GLY A 81 -12.91 13.40 -12.15
CA GLY A 81 -11.60 13.77 -11.61
C GLY A 81 -10.54 12.67 -11.73
N TYR A 82 -10.80 11.60 -12.48
CA TYR A 82 -9.81 10.56 -12.76
C TYR A 82 -8.77 11.03 -13.79
N THR A 83 -7.53 10.57 -13.61
CA THR A 83 -6.49 10.76 -14.63
C THR A 83 -6.55 9.60 -15.62
N VAL A 84 -7.19 9.79 -16.77
CA VAL A 84 -7.42 8.74 -17.78
C VAL A 84 -6.41 8.86 -18.92
N SER A 85 -5.73 7.76 -19.23
CA SER A 85 -4.88 7.60 -20.42
C SER A 85 -5.40 6.48 -21.29
N THR A 86 -5.37 6.65 -22.60
CA THR A 86 -5.93 5.70 -23.57
C THR A 86 -4.83 5.16 -24.49
N TYR A 87 -4.95 3.90 -24.86
CA TYR A 87 -4.02 3.18 -25.72
C TYR A 87 -4.81 2.29 -26.67
N GLU A 88 -4.81 2.60 -27.97
CA GLU A 88 -5.43 1.73 -28.98
C GLU A 88 -4.67 0.40 -29.11
N SER A 89 -3.35 0.44 -28.93
CA SER A 89 -2.52 -0.76 -28.87
C SER A 89 -1.24 -0.53 -28.06
N ILE A 90 -0.67 -1.60 -27.52
CA ILE A 90 0.58 -1.59 -26.77
C ILE A 90 1.50 -2.74 -27.20
N SER A 91 2.81 -2.51 -27.13
CA SER A 91 3.80 -3.58 -27.28
C SER A 91 4.01 -4.28 -25.93
N LEU A 92 4.22 -5.60 -25.92
CA LEU A 92 4.64 -6.29 -24.70
C LEU A 92 5.96 -5.75 -24.12
N ALA A 93 6.82 -5.16 -24.94
CA ALA A 93 8.06 -4.51 -24.49
C ALA A 93 7.80 -3.20 -23.72
N ASP A 94 6.62 -2.59 -23.90
CA ASP A 94 6.23 -1.32 -23.29
C ASP A 94 5.34 -1.50 -22.05
N VAL A 95 5.21 -2.72 -21.51
CA VAL A 95 4.34 -3.03 -20.37
C VAL A 95 4.61 -2.14 -19.15
N ASP A 96 5.86 -1.69 -18.97
CA ASP A 96 6.26 -0.83 -17.86
C ASP A 96 5.46 0.48 -17.79
N ARG A 97 4.97 0.97 -18.94
CA ARG A 97 4.10 2.15 -19.00
C ARG A 97 2.79 1.93 -18.23
N LEU A 98 2.25 0.70 -18.30
CA LEU A 98 1.02 0.31 -17.63
C LEU A 98 1.21 0.12 -16.12
N LEU A 99 2.44 -0.12 -15.66
CA LEU A 99 2.73 -0.37 -14.23
C LEU A 99 2.59 0.88 -13.33
N SER A 100 2.38 2.05 -13.95
CA SER A 100 2.18 3.35 -13.30
C SER A 100 0.70 3.73 -13.12
N PHE A 101 -0.21 2.84 -13.49
CA PHE A 101 -1.66 3.01 -13.34
C PHE A 101 -2.19 2.20 -12.16
N ASP A 102 -3.32 2.66 -11.62
CA ASP A 102 -4.02 1.99 -10.52
C ASP A 102 -5.04 0.99 -11.05
N ILE A 103 -5.73 1.39 -12.11
CA ILE A 103 -6.78 0.62 -12.77
C ILE A 103 -6.46 0.56 -14.26
N ILE A 104 -6.59 -0.62 -14.86
CA ILE A 104 -6.42 -0.84 -16.28
C ILE A 104 -7.68 -1.52 -16.79
N PHE A 105 -8.40 -0.87 -17.70
CA PHE A 105 -9.39 -1.54 -18.55
C PHE A 105 -8.64 -2.13 -19.74
N LEU A 106 -8.80 -3.42 -19.96
CA LEU A 106 -8.02 -4.17 -20.95
C LEU A 106 -8.94 -5.02 -21.81
N ASP A 107 -8.99 -4.72 -23.11
CA ASP A 107 -9.59 -5.64 -24.08
C ASP A 107 -8.74 -6.93 -24.17
N VAL A 108 -9.42 -8.02 -24.46
CA VAL A 108 -8.83 -9.33 -24.67
C VAL A 108 -8.05 -9.38 -25.99
N LYS A 109 -8.61 -8.77 -27.03
CA LYS A 109 -8.15 -8.86 -28.43
C LYS A 109 -7.82 -7.49 -28.99
N GLY A 110 -7.09 -7.45 -30.11
CA GLY A 110 -6.82 -6.20 -30.84
C GLY A 110 -5.72 -5.32 -30.23
N VAL A 111 -5.47 -5.45 -28.93
CA VAL A 111 -4.70 -4.46 -28.16
C VAL A 111 -3.20 -4.68 -28.07
N VAL A 112 -2.69 -5.87 -28.41
CA VAL A 112 -1.25 -6.17 -28.36
C VAL A 112 -0.69 -6.33 -29.76
N LYS A 113 0.31 -5.49 -30.08
CA LYS A 113 0.89 -5.38 -31.43
C LYS A 113 1.51 -6.68 -31.92
N GLU A 114 2.11 -7.46 -31.01
CA GLU A 114 2.76 -8.72 -31.35
C GLU A 114 1.79 -9.91 -31.44
N ASP A 115 0.60 -9.79 -30.87
CA ASP A 115 -0.38 -10.89 -30.73
C ASP A 115 -1.79 -10.33 -30.58
N PHE A 116 -2.45 -10.10 -31.72
CA PHE A 116 -3.79 -9.53 -31.77
C PHE A 116 -4.90 -10.45 -31.23
N GLU A 117 -4.67 -11.77 -31.17
CA GLU A 117 -5.71 -12.74 -30.81
C GLU A 117 -5.71 -13.10 -29.32
N THR A 118 -4.53 -13.21 -28.70
CA THR A 118 -4.40 -13.63 -27.29
C THR A 118 -3.47 -12.74 -26.47
N GLY A 119 -2.92 -11.69 -27.08
CA GLY A 119 -1.93 -10.85 -26.43
C GLY A 119 -2.48 -10.08 -25.23
N GLY A 120 -3.76 -9.69 -25.21
CA GLY A 120 -4.39 -9.08 -24.04
C GLY A 120 -4.27 -9.98 -22.80
N ALA A 121 -4.46 -11.29 -22.96
CA ALA A 121 -4.31 -12.24 -21.87
C ALA A 121 -2.86 -12.43 -21.40
N LYS A 122 -1.90 -12.41 -22.33
CA LYS A 122 -0.48 -12.41 -21.99
C LYS A 122 -0.08 -11.14 -21.25
N LEU A 123 -0.62 -10.00 -21.66
CA LEU A 123 -0.38 -8.70 -21.05
C LEU A 123 -0.93 -8.64 -19.62
N LEU A 124 -2.17 -9.09 -19.39
CA LEU A 124 -2.75 -9.22 -18.04
C LEU A 124 -1.83 -10.04 -17.11
N ASN A 125 -1.42 -11.22 -17.57
CA ASN A 125 -0.54 -12.10 -16.79
C ASN A 125 0.80 -11.43 -16.47
N LEU A 126 1.36 -10.69 -17.43
CA LEU A 126 2.61 -9.96 -17.24
C LEU A 126 2.46 -8.82 -16.22
N ILE A 127 1.37 -8.05 -16.29
CA ILE A 127 1.06 -6.98 -15.34
C ILE A 127 0.91 -7.57 -13.95
N LYS A 128 0.05 -8.59 -13.76
CA LYS A 128 -0.20 -9.20 -12.44
C LYS A 128 1.03 -9.86 -11.84
N ARG A 129 1.87 -10.50 -12.66
CA ARG A 129 3.14 -11.10 -12.20
C ARG A 129 4.14 -10.03 -11.76
N THR A 130 4.19 -8.92 -12.47
CA THR A 130 5.14 -7.84 -12.18
C THR A 130 4.65 -6.99 -11.00
N LYS A 131 3.34 -6.74 -10.93
CA LYS A 131 2.72 -5.90 -9.91
C LYS A 131 1.26 -6.30 -9.69
N SER A 132 1.05 -7.19 -8.73
CA SER A 132 -0.27 -7.76 -8.39
C SER A 132 -1.31 -6.75 -7.90
N ASN A 133 -0.87 -5.58 -7.43
CA ASN A 133 -1.75 -4.58 -6.81
C ASN A 133 -2.44 -3.66 -7.82
N ILE A 134 -2.11 -3.76 -9.10
CA ILE A 134 -2.82 -3.05 -10.16
C ILE A 134 -4.13 -3.77 -10.39
N VAL A 135 -5.23 -3.03 -10.38
CA VAL A 135 -6.55 -3.54 -10.71
C VAL A 135 -6.66 -3.62 -12.23
N VAL A 136 -6.96 -4.79 -12.77
CA VAL A 136 -7.16 -5.01 -14.21
C VAL A 136 -8.57 -5.54 -14.43
N ILE A 137 -9.35 -4.77 -15.18
CA ILE A 137 -10.72 -5.08 -15.56
C ILE A 137 -10.68 -5.56 -17.01
N ALA A 138 -11.08 -6.81 -17.21
CA ALA A 138 -11.22 -7.37 -18.54
C ALA A 138 -12.46 -6.77 -19.22
N VAL A 139 -12.31 -6.31 -20.45
CA VAL A 139 -13.42 -5.74 -21.24
C VAL A 139 -13.69 -6.64 -22.45
N SER A 140 -14.96 -6.87 -22.77
CA SER A 140 -15.39 -7.82 -23.81
C SER A 140 -16.65 -7.35 -24.53
N SER A 141 -16.79 -7.60 -25.83
CA SER A 141 -17.98 -7.28 -26.63
C SER A 141 -19.11 -8.33 -26.55
N GLY A 142 -19.15 -9.13 -25.48
CA GLY A 142 -20.33 -9.94 -25.11
C GLY A 142 -20.40 -11.37 -25.64
N LYS A 143 -19.42 -11.85 -26.41
CA LYS A 143 -19.29 -13.29 -26.72
C LYS A 143 -18.19 -13.91 -25.86
N TYR A 144 -18.57 -14.40 -24.68
CA TYR A 144 -17.69 -15.21 -23.82
C TYR A 144 -17.22 -16.44 -24.62
N GLN A 145 -16.02 -16.37 -25.19
CA GLN A 145 -15.41 -17.55 -25.81
C GLN A 145 -14.80 -18.40 -24.70
N LEU A 146 -15.12 -19.69 -24.66
CA LEU A 146 -14.56 -20.63 -23.67
C LEU A 146 -13.02 -20.64 -23.66
N SER A 147 -12.39 -20.27 -24.78
CA SER A 147 -10.94 -20.08 -24.90
C SER A 147 -10.37 -18.93 -24.07
N LEU A 148 -11.22 -18.04 -23.55
CA LEU A 148 -10.85 -16.84 -22.80
C LEU A 148 -11.13 -16.97 -21.29
N ASN A 149 -11.60 -18.12 -20.81
CA ASN A 149 -11.91 -18.31 -19.38
C ASN A 149 -10.72 -17.98 -18.47
N GLY A 150 -9.51 -18.42 -18.84
CA GLY A 150 -8.30 -18.10 -18.09
C GLY A 150 -7.91 -16.62 -18.08
N PHE A 151 -8.40 -15.81 -19.04
CA PHE A 151 -8.22 -14.36 -19.00
C PHE A 151 -9.10 -13.73 -17.92
N PHE A 152 -10.39 -14.06 -17.97
CA PHE A 152 -11.38 -13.53 -17.03
C PHE A 152 -11.15 -13.99 -15.59
N GLU A 153 -10.61 -15.20 -15.40
CA GLU A 153 -10.23 -15.71 -14.07
C GLU A 153 -9.07 -14.93 -13.43
N ASN A 154 -8.19 -14.34 -14.24
CA ASN A 154 -7.01 -13.61 -13.76
C ASN A 154 -7.23 -12.08 -13.64
N SER A 155 -8.35 -11.57 -14.18
CA SER A 155 -8.77 -10.18 -13.99
C SER A 155 -9.49 -9.99 -12.65
N ASP A 156 -9.51 -8.76 -12.13
CA ASP A 156 -10.23 -8.46 -10.88
C ASP A 156 -11.74 -8.28 -11.10
N ASP A 157 -12.14 -7.93 -12.33
CA ASP A 157 -13.54 -7.82 -12.74
C ASP A 157 -13.66 -7.94 -14.27
N VAL A 158 -14.89 -8.09 -14.76
CA VAL A 158 -15.22 -8.21 -16.18
C VAL A 158 -16.35 -7.26 -16.55
N LEU A 159 -16.18 -6.57 -17.68
CA LEU A 159 -17.15 -5.64 -18.25
C LEU A 159 -17.52 -5.97 -19.68
N ASN A 160 -18.78 -5.69 -20.03
CA ASN A 160 -19.26 -5.79 -21.40
C ASN A 160 -19.26 -4.42 -22.08
N LYS A 161 -18.87 -4.38 -23.35
CA LYS A 161 -19.01 -3.20 -24.23
C LYS A 161 -20.40 -3.16 -24.89
N PRO A 162 -20.94 -1.96 -25.18
CA PRO A 162 -20.45 -0.64 -24.77
C PRO A 162 -20.68 -0.39 -23.27
N ILE A 163 -19.82 0.41 -22.64
CA ILE A 163 -19.87 0.65 -21.19
C ILE A 163 -20.63 1.95 -20.90
N GLU A 164 -21.68 1.85 -20.11
CA GLU A 164 -22.48 3.01 -19.68
C GLU A 164 -21.82 3.81 -18.55
N GLU A 165 -22.11 5.11 -18.49
CA GLU A 165 -21.54 6.03 -17.47
C GLU A 165 -21.81 5.56 -16.02
N SER A 166 -23.02 5.07 -15.75
CA SER A 166 -23.41 4.61 -14.41
C SER A 166 -22.71 3.31 -14.01
N GLU A 167 -22.40 2.45 -14.99
CA GLU A 167 -21.75 1.17 -14.76
C GLU A 167 -20.27 1.37 -14.45
N ILE A 168 -19.58 2.23 -15.21
CA ILE A 168 -18.17 2.53 -14.94
C ILE A 168 -17.98 3.22 -13.59
N GLU A 169 -18.88 4.13 -13.20
CA GLU A 169 -18.84 4.78 -11.90
C GLU A 169 -18.98 3.76 -10.78
N ARG A 170 -19.98 2.87 -10.87
CA ARG A 170 -20.21 1.80 -9.90
C ARG A 170 -18.98 0.91 -9.75
N ILE A 171 -18.44 0.41 -10.86
CA ILE A 171 -17.33 -0.55 -10.84
C ILE A 171 -16.04 0.08 -10.33
N ILE A 172 -15.72 1.30 -10.77
CA ILE A 172 -14.53 1.99 -10.25
C ILE A 172 -14.68 2.22 -8.74
N ASN A 173 -15.84 2.67 -8.28
CA ASN A 173 -16.09 2.89 -6.85
C ASN A 173 -15.96 1.59 -6.05
N ASP A 174 -16.55 0.49 -6.54
CA ASP A 174 -16.48 -0.82 -5.89
C ASP A 174 -15.03 -1.33 -5.83
N LEU A 175 -14.28 -1.24 -6.92
CA LEU A 175 -12.90 -1.71 -7.00
C LEU A 175 -11.94 -0.85 -6.18
N VAL A 176 -12.10 0.47 -6.21
CA VAL A 176 -11.34 1.40 -5.38
C VAL A 176 -11.56 1.05 -3.91
N LYS A 177 -12.82 0.96 -3.49
CA LYS A 177 -13.17 0.70 -2.09
C LYS A 177 -12.60 -0.64 -1.59
N ASN A 178 -12.60 -1.66 -2.44
CA ASN A 178 -12.19 -3.01 -2.05
C ASN A 178 -10.68 -3.25 -2.16
N ASN A 179 -10.01 -2.61 -3.13
CA ASN A 179 -8.66 -2.99 -3.56
C ASN A 179 -7.63 -1.87 -3.52
N ILE A 180 -8.03 -0.61 -3.30
CA ILE A 180 -7.11 0.54 -3.40
C ILE A 180 -7.20 1.49 -2.20
N ASP A 181 -8.40 1.76 -1.68
CA ASP A 181 -8.62 2.75 -0.62
C ASP A 181 -8.04 2.30 0.72
N ILE A 182 -6.96 2.96 1.16
CA ILE A 182 -6.27 2.61 2.40
C ILE A 182 -7.10 2.91 3.63
N ASP A 183 -7.96 3.94 3.63
CA ASP A 183 -8.81 4.23 4.78
C ASP A 183 -9.80 3.06 4.97
N VAL A 184 -10.38 2.55 3.88
CA VAL A 184 -11.27 1.38 3.91
C VAL A 184 -10.52 0.12 4.32
N MET A 185 -9.34 -0.14 3.74
CA MET A 185 -8.51 -1.29 4.12
C MET A 185 -8.06 -1.24 5.58
N ALA A 186 -7.69 -0.06 6.09
CA ALA A 186 -7.28 0.15 7.47
C ALA A 186 -8.44 -0.14 8.44
N ASN A 187 -9.65 0.29 8.10
CA ASN A 187 -10.86 -0.05 8.85
C ASN A 187 -11.08 -1.56 8.88
N LYS A 188 -11.04 -2.22 7.73
CA LYS A 188 -11.21 -3.68 7.62
C LYS A 188 -10.14 -4.44 8.40
N LEU A 189 -8.88 -4.00 8.32
CA LEU A 189 -7.77 -4.60 9.06
C LEU A 189 -7.96 -4.45 10.57
N TYR A 190 -8.34 -3.26 11.03
CA TYR A 190 -8.66 -3.00 12.43
C TYR A 190 -9.79 -3.90 12.93
N GLU A 191 -10.89 -3.99 12.17
CA GLU A 191 -12.03 -4.86 12.50
C GLU A 191 -11.62 -6.33 12.58
N MET A 192 -10.82 -6.83 11.62
CA MET A 192 -10.31 -8.21 11.67
C MET A 192 -9.46 -8.47 12.92
N VAL A 193 -8.61 -7.52 13.32
CA VAL A 193 -7.81 -7.65 14.55
C VAL A 193 -8.70 -7.68 15.79
N VAL A 194 -9.74 -6.84 15.85
CA VAL A 194 -10.70 -6.81 16.96
C VAL A 194 -11.51 -8.12 17.02
N CYS A 195 -12.12 -8.52 15.90
CA CYS A 195 -12.95 -9.72 15.77
C CYS A 195 -12.17 -11.03 15.89
N SER A 196 -10.83 -11.00 15.81
CA SER A 196 -10.00 -12.15 16.12
C SER A 196 -10.04 -12.56 17.60
N GLU A 197 -10.59 -11.69 18.47
CA GLU A 197 -10.67 -11.87 19.92
C GLU A 197 -9.32 -12.20 20.59
N SER A 198 -8.22 -11.81 19.94
CA SER A 198 -6.87 -12.08 20.45
C SER A 198 -6.61 -11.35 21.76
N LYS A 199 -6.11 -12.07 22.77
CA LYS A 199 -5.59 -11.45 24.01
C LYS A 199 -4.36 -10.56 23.76
N GLN A 200 -3.74 -10.67 22.58
CA GLN A 200 -2.51 -9.98 22.20
C GLN A 200 -2.74 -8.91 21.11
N GLN A 201 -3.95 -8.35 21.01
CA GLN A 201 -4.28 -7.26 20.05
C GLN A 201 -3.25 -6.11 20.02
N LYS A 202 -2.71 -5.70 21.18
CA LYS A 202 -1.68 -4.64 21.25
C LYS A 202 -0.37 -5.05 20.57
N LEU A 203 0.04 -6.31 20.72
CA LEU A 203 1.22 -6.86 20.06
C LEU A 203 1.01 -6.93 18.55
N ILE A 204 -0.17 -7.38 18.11
CA ILE A 204 -0.55 -7.45 16.70
C ILE A 204 -0.51 -6.04 16.07
N ASN A 205 -1.20 -5.06 16.67
CA ASN A 205 -1.19 -3.67 16.20
C ASN A 205 0.24 -3.11 16.10
N LYS A 206 1.06 -3.31 17.13
CA LYS A 206 2.46 -2.86 17.12
C LYS A 206 3.27 -3.52 16.00
N SER A 207 3.03 -4.79 15.73
CA SER A 207 3.73 -5.54 14.69
C SER A 207 3.31 -5.09 13.30
N LEU A 208 2.01 -4.81 13.09
CA LEU A 208 1.50 -4.22 11.85
C LEU A 208 2.11 -2.84 11.59
N ILE A 209 2.16 -1.97 12.61
CA ILE A 209 2.80 -0.64 12.46
C ILE A 209 4.27 -0.80 12.07
N LYS A 210 5.02 -1.68 12.74
CA LYS A 210 6.41 -1.97 12.40
C LYS A 210 6.58 -2.51 10.98
N TYR A 211 5.66 -3.34 10.53
CA TYR A 211 5.68 -3.87 9.17
C TYR A 211 5.47 -2.75 8.15
N PHE A 212 4.50 -1.86 8.38
CA PHE A 212 4.24 -0.72 7.50
C PHE A 212 5.30 0.39 7.57
N SER A 213 6.05 0.50 8.67
CA SER A 213 7.20 1.42 8.78
C SER A 213 8.49 0.85 8.17
N GLY A 214 8.49 -0.42 7.76
CA GLY A 214 9.68 -1.10 7.24
C GLY A 214 10.61 -1.69 8.32
N ASP A 215 10.24 -1.60 9.60
CA ASP A 215 11.01 -2.14 10.74
C ASP A 215 10.81 -3.65 10.96
N MET A 216 9.97 -4.30 10.16
CA MET A 216 9.64 -5.72 10.27
C MET A 216 9.37 -6.31 8.88
N ASN A 217 9.86 -7.53 8.63
CA ASN A 217 9.56 -8.26 7.39
C ASN A 217 8.23 -9.03 7.48
N PHE A 218 7.71 -9.47 6.33
CA PHE A 218 6.41 -10.12 6.24
C PHE A 218 6.34 -11.44 7.01
N ASP A 219 7.41 -12.26 6.96
CA ASP A 219 7.42 -13.57 7.62
C ASP A 219 7.33 -13.43 9.15
N SER A 220 8.05 -12.46 9.71
CA SER A 220 7.99 -12.14 11.14
C SER A 220 6.60 -11.65 11.56
N LEU A 221 5.97 -10.81 10.74
CA LEU A 221 4.60 -10.36 10.99
C LEU A 221 3.63 -11.56 10.97
N ARG A 222 3.72 -12.39 9.94
CA ARG A 222 2.85 -13.55 9.73
C ARG A 222 2.96 -14.52 10.91
N GLU A 223 4.15 -14.81 11.39
CA GLU A 223 4.35 -15.65 12.57
C GLU A 223 3.67 -15.08 13.83
N ILE A 224 3.80 -13.78 14.06
CA ILE A 224 3.17 -13.12 15.22
C ILE A 224 1.64 -13.21 15.09
N ILE A 225 1.08 -12.91 13.92
CA ILE A 225 -0.36 -13.00 13.69
C ILE A 225 -0.84 -14.45 13.90
N HIS A 226 -0.16 -15.43 13.31
CA HIS A 226 -0.53 -16.84 13.37
C HIS A 226 -0.51 -17.40 14.79
N LYS A 227 0.49 -17.03 15.60
CA LYS A 227 0.58 -17.44 17.01
C LYS A 227 -0.51 -16.84 17.89
N ASN A 228 -1.15 -15.75 17.45
CA ASN A 228 -2.01 -14.94 18.30
C ASN A 228 -3.45 -14.79 17.79
N THR A 229 -3.80 -15.37 16.64
CA THR A 229 -5.14 -15.31 16.05
C THR A 229 -5.54 -16.70 15.55
N ASN A 230 -6.85 -16.93 15.34
CA ASN A 230 -7.28 -18.17 14.70
C ASN A 230 -6.87 -18.19 13.21
N HIS A 231 -6.86 -19.38 12.60
CA HIS A 231 -6.39 -19.57 11.23
C HIS A 231 -7.12 -18.66 10.20
N ILE A 232 -8.44 -18.47 10.35
CA ILE A 232 -9.26 -17.68 9.42
C ILE A 232 -8.82 -16.21 9.42
N TYR A 233 -8.66 -15.61 10.60
CA TYR A 233 -8.19 -14.24 10.72
C TYR A 233 -6.70 -14.12 10.41
N SER A 234 -5.90 -15.14 10.75
CA SER A 234 -4.46 -15.11 10.52
C SER A 234 -4.11 -14.87 9.05
N GLU A 235 -4.70 -15.67 8.16
CA GLU A 235 -4.48 -15.54 6.72
C GLU A 235 -5.10 -14.26 6.17
N SER A 236 -6.29 -13.88 6.63
CA SER A 236 -7.00 -12.67 6.18
C SER A 236 -6.25 -11.39 6.54
N ILE A 237 -5.78 -11.26 7.79
CA ILE A 237 -5.00 -10.12 8.28
C ILE A 237 -3.66 -10.04 7.56
N SER A 238 -2.97 -11.17 7.40
CA SER A 238 -1.66 -11.21 6.72
C SER A 238 -1.77 -10.81 5.26
N SER A 239 -2.77 -11.34 4.54
CA SER A 239 -3.03 -10.99 3.15
C SER A 239 -3.34 -9.50 2.98
N LEU A 240 -4.26 -8.97 3.79
CA LEU A 240 -4.65 -7.56 3.74
C LEU A 240 -3.48 -6.63 4.10
N ALA A 241 -2.65 -7.00 5.09
CA ALA A 241 -1.45 -6.24 5.42
C ALA A 241 -0.47 -6.18 4.24
N LYS A 242 -0.27 -7.29 3.53
CA LYS A 242 0.59 -7.31 2.33
C LYS A 242 0.07 -6.39 1.23
N MET A 243 -1.25 -6.39 1.00
CA MET A 243 -1.90 -5.48 0.04
C MET A 243 -1.69 -4.01 0.42
N ILE A 244 -1.93 -3.65 1.68
CA ILE A 244 -1.75 -2.28 2.18
C ILE A 244 -0.29 -1.83 2.01
N LEU A 245 0.70 -2.64 2.39
CA LEU A 245 2.11 -2.27 2.22
C LEU A 245 2.46 -2.04 0.75
N GLY A 246 1.99 -2.92 -0.12
CA GLY A 246 2.21 -2.77 -1.55
C GLY A 246 1.56 -1.51 -2.13
N ARG A 247 0.50 -1.00 -1.51
CA ARG A 247 -0.13 0.28 -1.85
C ARG A 247 0.62 1.48 -1.28
N ILE A 248 1.09 1.42 -0.03
CA ILE A 248 1.94 2.45 0.57
C ILE A 248 3.19 2.67 -0.29
N ASN A 249 3.87 1.60 -0.68
CA ASN A 249 5.08 1.67 -1.51
C ASN A 249 4.81 2.18 -2.93
N TYR A 250 3.55 2.15 -3.37
CA TYR A 250 3.14 2.69 -4.67
C TYR A 250 2.94 4.20 -4.62
N ASP A 251 2.35 4.69 -3.53
CA ASP A 251 2.00 6.10 -3.36
C ASP A 251 3.14 6.93 -2.71
N SER A 252 4.17 6.29 -2.15
CA SER A 252 5.39 6.91 -1.59
C SER A 252 6.42 7.25 -2.67
#